data_AF-A0A2P4SN15-F1
#
_entry.id   AF-A0A2P4SN15-F1
#
_cell.length_a   1.000
_cell.length_b   1.000
_cell.length_c   1.000
_cell.angle_alpha   90.00
_cell.angle_beta   90.00
_cell.angle_gamma   90.00
#
_symmetry.space_group_name_H-M   'P 1'
#
loop_
_entity.id
_entity.type
_entity.pdbx_description
1 polymer ?
#
loop_
_entity_poly.entity_id
_entity_poly.type
_entity_poly.pdbx_seq_one_letter_code
_entity_poly.pdbx_strand_id
1 'polypeptide(L)'
;MSKRKAPQESPNQGITDFLMELANYERNVSRAIHKYNAYRKAASVISRYPSRIRSGAEAKKLDGVGAKIAEKIDEFLSTGKLRKLEKIRQDDTSASINFLTRVTGIGPAAARKFVEEGIKTLEGAESSGDMDVLLTHPTFTSESSKQSKLLHQVIEQLEKVHFVTDVLSKGDTKFMGVCQLPNKEDGTSYPHRRIDIRLIPKDQYYCGVLYFTGSDIFNKNMRTHALEMGFTINEYTIRPLGVT
;
A
#
# COMPACT_ATOMS: atom_id res chain seq x y z
N MET A 1 -12.51 26.16 7.22
CA MET A 1 -11.26 25.39 7.43
C MET A 1 -11.56 24.22 8.35
N SER A 2 -11.65 23.00 7.82
CA SER A 2 -11.92 21.80 8.62
C SER A 2 -10.61 21.34 9.27
N LYS A 3 -10.53 21.45 10.59
CA LYS A 3 -9.38 20.95 11.37
C LYS A 3 -9.35 19.42 11.22
N ARG A 4 -8.35 18.89 10.50
CA ARG A 4 -8.07 17.44 10.46
C ARG A 4 -7.83 16.98 11.90
N LYS A 5 -8.73 16.15 12.43
CA LYS A 5 -8.53 15.41 13.69
C LYS A 5 -7.31 14.49 13.50
N ALA A 6 -6.39 14.47 14.47
CA ALA A 6 -5.31 13.47 14.50
C ALA A 6 -5.89 12.06 14.40
N PRO A 7 -5.17 11.07 13.83
CA PRO A 7 -5.62 9.68 13.82
C PRO A 7 -5.87 9.25 15.27
N GLN A 8 -7.13 9.01 15.61
CA GLN A 8 -7.49 8.47 16.91
C GLN A 8 -6.99 7.03 16.92
N GLU A 9 -6.05 6.69 17.82
CA GLU A 9 -5.57 5.31 17.97
C GLU A 9 -6.78 4.38 18.09
N SER A 10 -6.82 3.36 17.23
CA SER A 10 -7.92 2.40 17.20
C SER A 10 -7.99 1.70 18.57
N PRO A 11 -9.18 1.56 19.18
CA PRO A 11 -9.35 0.75 20.40
C PRO A 11 -8.91 -0.70 20.26
N ASN A 12 -8.68 -1.14 19.01
CA ASN A 12 -8.37 -2.51 18.62
C ASN A 12 -6.97 -2.63 17.99
N GLN A 13 -6.05 -1.70 18.25
CA GLN A 13 -4.72 -1.64 17.62
C GLN A 13 -3.96 -2.99 17.67
N GLY A 14 -3.92 -3.65 18.83
CA GLY A 14 -3.26 -4.96 18.95
C GLY A 14 -3.87 -6.05 18.04
N ILE A 15 -5.18 -6.01 17.81
CA ILE A 15 -5.84 -6.94 16.87
C ILE A 15 -5.46 -6.60 15.44
N THR A 16 -5.46 -5.31 15.09
CA THR A 16 -5.11 -4.87 13.73
C THR A 16 -3.65 -5.15 13.41
N ASP A 17 -2.74 -5.02 14.38
CA ASP A 17 -1.30 -5.25 14.21
C ASP A 17 -1.02 -6.71 13.87
N PHE A 18 -1.55 -7.66 14.65
CA PHE A 18 -1.31 -9.08 14.39
C PHE A 18 -1.95 -9.53 13.06
N LEU A 19 -3.10 -8.96 12.69
CA LEU A 19 -3.74 -9.24 11.40
C LEU A 19 -2.90 -8.71 10.24
N MET A 20 -2.29 -7.53 10.38
CA MET A 20 -1.37 -6.98 9.39
C MET A 20 -0.08 -7.79 9.29
N GLU A 21 0.45 -8.29 10.41
CA GLU A 21 1.61 -9.19 10.43
C GLU A 21 1.31 -10.52 9.71
N LEU A 22 0.16 -11.14 10.01
CA LEU A 22 -0.31 -12.33 9.29
C LEU A 22 -0.53 -12.06 7.80
N ALA A 23 -1.06 -10.90 7.44
CA ALA A 23 -1.23 -10.52 6.05
C ALA A 23 0.14 -10.51 5.34
N ASN A 24 1.11 -9.78 5.90
CA ASN A 24 2.45 -9.66 5.32
C ASN A 24 3.12 -11.03 5.16
N TYR A 25 3.01 -11.90 6.17
CA TYR A 25 3.49 -13.28 6.08
C TYR A 25 2.86 -14.04 4.90
N GLU A 26 1.54 -14.01 4.76
CA GLU A 26 0.86 -14.75 3.69
C GLU A 26 1.21 -14.18 2.31
N ARG A 27 1.48 -12.88 2.18
CA ARG A 27 1.95 -12.25 0.93
C ARG A 27 3.39 -12.63 0.60
N ASN A 28 4.28 -12.47 1.56
CA ASN A 28 5.72 -12.50 1.33
C ASN A 28 6.27 -13.95 1.39
N VAL A 29 5.82 -14.71 2.38
CA VAL A 29 6.29 -16.09 2.59
C VAL A 29 5.40 -17.07 1.84
N SER A 30 4.11 -17.14 2.17
CA SER A 30 3.21 -18.15 1.57
C SER A 30 2.75 -17.84 0.14
N ARG A 31 2.99 -16.61 -0.36
CA ARG A 31 2.52 -16.12 -1.68
C ARG A 31 1.00 -16.25 -1.91
N ALA A 32 0.22 -16.29 -0.84
CA ALA A 32 -1.22 -16.47 -0.86
C ALA A 32 -1.96 -15.12 -0.87
N ILE A 33 -2.07 -14.50 -2.05
CA ILE A 33 -2.62 -13.14 -2.19
C ILE A 33 -4.08 -13.01 -1.69
N HIS A 34 -4.89 -14.05 -1.83
CA HIS A 34 -6.27 -14.07 -1.34
C HIS A 34 -6.33 -14.00 0.18
N LYS A 35 -5.43 -14.70 0.88
CA LYS A 35 -5.32 -14.65 2.34
C LYS A 35 -4.78 -13.30 2.82
N TYR A 36 -3.78 -12.76 2.14
CA TYR A 36 -3.30 -11.39 2.38
C TYR A 36 -4.44 -10.37 2.35
N ASN A 37 -5.24 -10.39 1.27
CA ASN A 37 -6.37 -9.46 1.14
C ASN A 37 -7.43 -9.68 2.21
N ALA A 38 -7.73 -10.93 2.60
CA ALA A 38 -8.68 -11.25 3.66
C ALA A 38 -8.25 -10.68 5.02
N TYR A 39 -6.98 -10.88 5.42
CA TYR A 39 -6.45 -10.33 6.67
C TYR A 39 -6.44 -8.80 6.67
N ARG A 40 -6.09 -8.16 5.54
CA ARG A 40 -6.14 -6.69 5.43
C ARG A 40 -7.55 -6.12 5.47
N LYS A 41 -8.53 -6.80 4.83
CA LYS A 41 -9.94 -6.42 4.92
C LYS A 41 -10.40 -6.47 6.37
N ALA A 42 -10.13 -7.56 7.08
CA ALA A 42 -10.45 -7.71 8.50
C ALA A 42 -9.79 -6.60 9.36
N ALA A 43 -8.49 -6.36 9.19
CA ALA A 43 -7.78 -5.31 9.92
C ALA A 43 -8.37 -3.91 9.66
N SER A 44 -8.73 -3.60 8.41
CA SER A 44 -9.31 -2.30 8.06
C SER A 44 -10.72 -2.08 8.60
N VAL A 45 -11.52 -3.14 8.75
CA VAL A 45 -12.87 -3.02 9.31
C VAL A 45 -12.80 -2.91 10.84
N ILE A 46 -11.91 -3.68 11.47
CA ILE A 46 -11.67 -3.64 12.91
C ILE A 46 -11.04 -2.31 13.34
N SER A 47 -10.16 -1.70 12.52
CA SER A 47 -9.56 -0.40 12.84
C SER A 47 -10.56 0.76 12.89
N ARG A 48 -11.68 0.63 12.15
CA ARG A 48 -12.76 1.61 12.11
C ARG A 48 -13.87 1.33 13.12
N TYR A 49 -13.82 0.18 13.79
CA TYR A 49 -14.84 -0.20 14.76
C TYR A 49 -14.70 0.66 16.03
N PRO A 50 -15.76 1.36 16.47
CA PRO A 50 -15.66 2.44 17.46
C PRO A 50 -15.45 1.98 18.90
N SER A 51 -15.61 0.68 19.16
CA SER A 51 -15.51 0.11 20.51
C SER A 51 -14.49 -1.02 20.55
N ARG A 52 -14.07 -1.40 21.75
CA ARG A 52 -13.12 -2.49 21.96
C ARG A 52 -13.83 -3.83 21.79
N ILE A 53 -13.36 -4.64 20.83
CA ILE A 53 -13.87 -6.00 20.58
C ILE A 53 -13.54 -6.90 21.78
N ARG A 54 -14.54 -7.63 22.27
CA ARG A 54 -14.41 -8.51 23.45
C ARG A 54 -14.42 -10.00 23.12
N SER A 55 -14.77 -10.38 21.90
CA SER A 55 -14.75 -11.77 21.44
C SER A 55 -14.63 -11.88 19.92
N GLY A 56 -14.17 -13.04 19.45
CA GLY A 56 -14.20 -13.41 18.04
C GLY A 56 -15.61 -13.50 17.49
N ALA A 57 -16.60 -13.90 18.30
CA ALA A 57 -18.01 -13.89 17.92
C ALA A 57 -18.54 -12.48 17.63
N GLU A 58 -18.12 -11.48 18.41
CA GLU A 58 -18.41 -10.07 18.13
C GLU A 58 -17.74 -9.62 16.82
N ALA A 59 -16.45 -9.93 16.65
CA ALA A 59 -15.71 -9.57 15.46
C ALA A 59 -16.28 -10.20 14.18
N LYS A 60 -16.78 -11.44 14.25
CA LYS A 60 -17.38 -12.17 13.12
C LYS A 60 -18.62 -11.50 12.53
N LYS A 61 -19.27 -10.61 13.28
CA LYS A 61 -20.40 -9.81 12.77
C LYS A 61 -19.96 -8.74 11.76
N LEU A 62 -18.67 -8.41 11.72
CA LEU A 62 -18.10 -7.43 10.80
C LEU A 62 -17.85 -8.07 9.44
N ASP A 63 -18.28 -7.39 8.37
CA ASP A 63 -18.01 -7.85 7.00
C ASP A 63 -16.49 -7.91 6.76
N GLY A 64 -16.00 -9.08 6.34
CA GLY A 64 -14.57 -9.37 6.16
C GLY A 64 -13.93 -10.17 7.28
N VAL A 65 -14.64 -10.46 8.39
CA VAL A 65 -14.13 -11.31 9.48
C VAL A 65 -14.79 -12.70 9.44
N GLY A 66 -14.05 -13.68 8.93
CA GLY A 66 -14.50 -15.09 8.90
C GLY A 66 -14.22 -15.87 10.18
N ALA A 67 -14.73 -17.11 10.27
CA ALA A 67 -14.57 -18.00 11.44
C ALA A 67 -13.10 -18.17 11.88
N LYS A 68 -12.19 -18.40 10.92
CA LYS A 68 -10.76 -18.57 11.21
C LYS A 68 -10.07 -17.31 11.74
N ILE A 69 -10.62 -16.13 11.47
CA ILE A 69 -10.10 -14.86 11.97
C ILE A 69 -10.66 -14.63 13.38
N ALA A 70 -11.96 -14.90 13.58
CA ALA A 70 -12.60 -14.87 14.90
C ALA A 70 -11.88 -15.78 15.92
N GLU A 71 -11.56 -17.03 15.56
CA GLU A 71 -10.80 -17.94 16.44
C GLU A 71 -9.44 -17.37 16.86
N LYS A 72 -8.75 -16.64 15.97
CA LYS A 72 -7.46 -16.00 16.29
C LYS A 72 -7.63 -14.77 17.18
N ILE A 73 -8.74 -14.04 17.01
CA ILE A 73 -9.09 -12.94 17.90
C ILE A 73 -9.37 -13.48 19.30
N ASP A 74 -10.10 -14.59 19.44
CA ASP A 74 -10.34 -15.24 20.74
C ASP A 74 -9.03 -15.75 21.38
N GLU A 75 -8.13 -16.36 20.61
CA GLU A 75 -6.80 -16.75 21.09
C GLU A 75 -5.99 -15.53 21.56
N PHE A 76 -6.00 -14.44 20.79
CA PHE A 76 -5.29 -13.22 21.13
C PHE A 76 -5.85 -12.51 22.37
N LEU A 77 -7.18 -12.45 22.50
CA LEU A 77 -7.84 -11.82 23.66
C LEU A 77 -7.63 -12.62 24.95
N SER A 78 -7.55 -13.95 24.86
CA SER A 78 -7.34 -14.82 26.02
C SER A 78 -5.88 -14.91 26.45
N THR A 79 -4.94 -14.92 25.51
CA THR A 79 -3.51 -15.18 25.81
C THR A 79 -2.60 -13.95 25.64
N GLY A 80 -3.10 -12.87 25.01
CA GLY A 80 -2.31 -11.71 24.61
C GLY A 80 -1.34 -11.96 23.45
N LYS A 81 -1.30 -13.19 22.90
CA LYS A 81 -0.36 -13.60 21.85
C LYS A 81 -1.06 -14.52 20.84
N LEU A 82 -0.37 -14.86 19.75
CA LEU A 82 -0.87 -15.84 18.78
C LEU A 82 0.22 -16.87 18.49
N ARG A 83 -0.03 -18.15 18.81
CA ARG A 83 0.98 -19.22 18.67
C ARG A 83 1.52 -19.34 17.24
N LYS A 84 0.67 -19.07 16.24
CA LYS A 84 1.09 -19.07 14.83
C LYS A 84 2.12 -17.97 14.54
N LEU A 85 1.93 -16.76 15.09
CA LEU A 85 2.88 -15.66 14.89
C LEU A 85 4.18 -15.89 15.63
N GLU A 86 4.14 -16.45 16.84
CA GLU A 86 5.36 -16.80 17.59
C GLU A 86 6.24 -17.77 16.78
N LYS A 87 5.65 -18.77 16.12
CA LYS A 87 6.38 -19.67 15.21
C LYS A 87 6.92 -18.96 13.98
N ILE A 88 6.17 -18.01 13.41
CA ILE A 88 6.61 -17.24 12.24
C ILE A 88 7.79 -16.32 12.59
N ARG A 89 7.76 -15.71 13.77
CA ARG A 89 8.82 -14.81 14.26
C ARG A 89 10.11 -15.56 14.57
N GLN A 90 10.02 -16.84 14.95
CA GLN A 90 11.17 -17.71 15.18
C GLN A 90 11.78 -18.32 13.90
N ASP A 91 11.09 -18.21 12.76
CA ASP A 91 11.62 -18.68 11.49
C ASP A 91 12.46 -17.59 10.81
N ASP A 92 13.78 -17.73 10.92
CA ASP A 92 14.78 -16.82 10.33
C ASP A 92 14.56 -16.58 8.83
N THR A 93 14.06 -17.60 8.10
CA THR A 93 13.78 -17.49 6.66
C THR A 93 12.60 -16.55 6.42
N SER A 94 11.51 -16.74 7.16
CA SER A 94 10.33 -15.88 7.10
C SER A 94 10.63 -14.44 7.52
N ALA A 95 11.41 -14.27 8.58
CA ALA A 95 11.86 -12.96 9.05
C ALA A 95 12.67 -12.24 7.96
N SER A 96 13.64 -12.93 7.36
CA SER A 96 14.51 -12.37 6.32
C SER A 96 13.74 -12.03 5.03
N ILE A 97 12.80 -12.88 4.59
CA ILE A 97 11.95 -12.60 3.43
C ILE A 97 11.08 -11.38 3.68
N ASN A 98 10.37 -11.34 4.81
CA ASN A 98 9.54 -10.18 5.18
C ASN A 98 10.37 -8.91 5.23
N PHE A 99 11.56 -9.01 5.81
CA PHE A 99 12.49 -7.91 5.92
C PHE A 99 12.91 -7.38 4.53
N LEU A 100 13.42 -8.23 3.64
CA LEU A 100 13.89 -7.83 2.31
C LEU A 100 12.77 -7.30 1.42
N THR A 101 11.54 -7.80 1.54
CA THR A 101 10.39 -7.27 0.77
C THR A 101 9.99 -5.85 1.16
N ARG A 102 10.57 -5.27 2.22
CA ARG A 102 10.44 -3.83 2.53
C ARG A 102 11.27 -2.97 1.58
N VAL A 103 12.30 -3.52 0.94
CA VAL A 103 13.11 -2.81 -0.05
C VAL A 103 12.36 -2.77 -1.37
N THR A 104 12.23 -1.56 -1.94
CA THR A 104 11.51 -1.40 -3.21
C THR A 104 12.21 -2.17 -4.34
N GLY A 105 11.41 -2.84 -5.18
CA GLY A 105 11.92 -3.69 -6.26
C GLY A 105 12.16 -5.14 -5.84
N ILE A 106 12.24 -5.42 -4.54
CA ILE A 106 12.40 -6.79 -4.02
C ILE A 106 11.02 -7.39 -3.72
N GLY A 107 10.50 -8.13 -4.70
CA GLY A 107 9.32 -8.96 -4.50
C GLY A 107 9.60 -10.25 -3.73
N PRO A 108 8.55 -11.01 -3.34
CA PRO A 108 8.69 -12.28 -2.62
C PRO A 108 9.58 -13.34 -3.28
N ALA A 109 9.75 -13.27 -4.60
CA ALA A 109 10.62 -14.18 -5.35
C ALA A 109 12.10 -13.78 -5.19
N ALA A 110 12.42 -12.51 -5.41
CA ALA A 110 13.76 -11.97 -5.24
C ALA A 110 14.23 -12.05 -3.77
N ALA A 111 13.35 -11.76 -2.81
CA ALA A 111 13.66 -11.87 -1.38
C ALA A 111 14.11 -13.29 -0.99
N ARG A 112 13.43 -14.34 -1.48
CA ARG A 112 13.83 -15.73 -1.25
C ARG A 112 15.24 -16.03 -1.77
N LYS A 113 15.49 -15.62 -3.02
CA LYS A 113 16.80 -15.79 -3.66
C LYS A 113 17.92 -15.10 -2.85
N PHE A 114 17.69 -13.88 -2.38
CA PHE A 114 18.66 -13.18 -1.53
C PHE A 114 18.89 -13.86 -0.18
N VAL A 115 17.87 -14.48 0.43
CA VAL A 115 18.04 -15.27 1.65
C VAL A 115 18.86 -16.54 1.39
N GLU A 116 18.62 -17.23 0.28
CA GLU A 116 19.43 -18.39 -0.17
C GLU A 116 20.90 -17.99 -0.41
N GLU A 117 21.13 -16.74 -0.83
CA GLU A 117 22.46 -16.15 -1.05
C GLU A 117 23.05 -15.48 0.22
N GLY A 118 22.36 -15.54 1.38
CA GLY A 118 22.87 -15.09 2.68
C GLY A 118 22.65 -13.62 3.04
N ILE A 119 21.89 -12.85 2.26
CA ILE A 119 21.63 -11.41 2.46
C ILE A 119 20.32 -11.23 3.24
N LYS A 120 20.33 -10.62 4.44
CA LYS A 120 19.18 -10.72 5.38
C LYS A 120 18.82 -9.51 6.29
N THR A 121 19.44 -8.33 6.19
CA THR A 121 19.20 -7.22 7.15
C THR A 121 19.17 -5.79 6.54
N LEU A 122 18.37 -4.90 7.16
CA LEU A 122 18.31 -3.43 7.10
C LEU A 122 17.19 -2.98 8.10
N GLU A 123 17.03 -1.70 8.44
CA GLU A 123 16.09 -1.24 9.50
C GLU A 123 15.06 -0.19 9.04
N GLY A 124 13.90 -0.16 9.72
CA GLY A 124 13.08 1.05 9.94
C GLY A 124 11.59 1.04 9.51
N ALA A 125 10.70 1.64 10.34
CA ALA A 125 10.01 2.94 10.09
C ALA A 125 8.72 3.20 10.92
N GLU A 126 8.44 4.49 11.23
CA GLU A 126 7.15 5.13 11.58
C GLU A 126 6.91 6.40 10.69
N SER A 127 7.02 6.27 9.37
CA SER A 127 6.93 7.39 8.41
C SER A 127 6.16 6.99 7.16
N SER A 128 5.84 7.96 6.29
CA SER A 128 5.45 7.63 4.90
C SER A 128 6.63 6.94 4.22
N GLY A 129 6.34 5.87 3.45
CA GLY A 129 7.38 5.07 2.81
C GLY A 129 8.02 5.77 1.62
N ASP A 130 7.22 6.54 0.87
CA ASP A 130 7.57 7.18 -0.39
C ASP A 130 6.71 8.43 -0.67
N MET A 131 6.97 9.08 -1.81
CA MET A 131 6.24 10.24 -2.32
C MET A 131 5.43 9.87 -3.57
N ASP A 132 4.11 10.02 -3.49
CA ASP A 132 3.20 9.81 -4.62
C ASP A 132 2.73 11.16 -5.20
N VAL A 133 3.00 11.42 -6.48
CA VAL A 133 2.57 12.63 -7.20
C VAL A 133 1.62 12.29 -8.35
N LEU A 134 0.40 12.82 -8.29
CA LEU A 134 -0.53 12.80 -9.42
C LEU A 134 -0.35 14.07 -10.27
N LEU A 135 -0.12 13.90 -11.56
CA LEU A 135 0.09 14.98 -12.53
C LEU A 135 -1.03 15.01 -13.57
N THR A 136 -1.44 16.21 -13.98
CA THR A 136 -2.36 16.43 -15.12
C THR A 136 -1.85 17.59 -15.96
N HIS A 137 -2.23 17.63 -17.24
CA HIS A 137 -1.91 18.74 -18.13
C HIS A 137 -3.10 19.02 -19.07
N PRO A 138 -3.46 20.29 -19.37
CA PRO A 138 -4.60 20.61 -20.24
C PRO A 138 -4.58 19.98 -21.63
N THR A 139 -3.39 19.73 -22.19
CA THR A 139 -3.26 19.10 -23.52
C THR A 139 -3.38 17.58 -23.49
N PHE A 140 -3.40 16.95 -22.31
CA PHE A 140 -3.60 15.51 -22.16
C PHE A 140 -4.98 15.25 -21.58
N THR A 141 -5.90 14.88 -22.45
CA THR A 141 -7.28 14.48 -22.14
C THR A 141 -7.56 13.07 -22.68
N SER A 142 -8.70 12.48 -22.30
CA SER A 142 -9.11 11.15 -22.77
C SER A 142 -9.30 11.06 -24.30
N GLU A 143 -9.60 12.19 -24.94
CA GLU A 143 -9.75 12.33 -26.40
C GLU A 143 -8.42 12.52 -27.14
N SER A 144 -7.34 12.83 -26.41
CA SER A 144 -6.02 13.08 -27.01
C SER A 144 -5.18 11.80 -27.08
N SER A 145 -4.31 11.70 -28.09
CA SER A 145 -3.31 10.62 -28.13
C SER A 145 -2.31 10.76 -26.98
N LYS A 146 -1.73 9.62 -26.54
CA LYS A 146 -0.78 9.59 -25.42
C LYS A 146 0.36 10.59 -25.65
N GLN A 147 0.44 11.60 -24.77
CA GLN A 147 1.49 12.61 -24.83
C GLN A 147 2.68 12.19 -23.96
N SER A 148 3.47 11.22 -24.45
CA SER A 148 4.67 10.70 -23.77
C SER A 148 5.60 11.81 -23.31
N LYS A 149 5.77 12.85 -24.14
CA LYS A 149 6.68 13.98 -23.88
C LYS A 149 6.36 14.76 -22.60
N LEU A 150 5.10 14.85 -22.18
CA LEU A 150 4.74 15.67 -21.01
C LEU A 150 5.40 15.16 -19.73
N LEU A 151 5.27 13.86 -19.46
CA LEU A 151 5.90 13.27 -18.29
C LEU A 151 7.42 13.34 -18.43
N HIS A 152 7.96 13.06 -19.62
CA HIS A 152 9.41 13.09 -19.86
C HIS A 152 10.01 14.47 -19.55
N GLN A 153 9.37 15.56 -20.01
CA GLN A 153 9.80 16.93 -19.72
C GLN A 153 9.80 17.24 -18.22
N VAL A 154 8.78 16.81 -17.48
CA VAL A 154 8.74 17.00 -16.03
C VAL A 154 9.89 16.26 -15.36
N ILE A 155 10.12 14.99 -15.73
CA ILE A 155 11.24 14.21 -15.17
C ILE A 155 12.58 14.85 -15.50
N GLU A 156 12.79 15.28 -16.75
CA GLU A 156 14.03 15.95 -17.17
C GLU A 156 14.32 17.23 -16.37
N GLN A 157 13.29 18.03 -16.05
CA GLN A 157 13.47 19.20 -15.20
C GLN A 157 13.82 18.82 -13.75
N LEU A 158 13.19 17.76 -13.22
CA LEU A 158 13.49 17.27 -11.87
C LEU A 158 14.90 16.67 -11.77
N GLU A 159 15.38 16.01 -12.82
CA GLU A 159 16.77 15.53 -12.94
C GLU A 159 17.75 16.71 -13.03
N LYS A 160 17.41 17.74 -13.82
CA LYS A 160 18.24 18.94 -14.00
C LYS A 160 18.46 19.73 -12.71
N VAL A 161 17.47 19.77 -11.82
CA VAL A 161 17.60 20.41 -10.49
C VAL A 161 18.15 19.46 -9.43
N HIS A 162 18.61 18.27 -9.82
CA HIS A 162 19.14 17.21 -8.95
C HIS A 162 18.14 16.75 -7.87
N PHE A 163 16.84 16.95 -8.10
CA PHE A 163 15.81 16.43 -7.20
C PHE A 163 15.56 14.97 -7.49
N VAL A 164 15.42 14.56 -8.76
CA VAL A 164 15.42 13.15 -9.16
C VAL A 164 16.86 12.71 -9.39
N THR A 165 17.26 11.63 -8.71
CA THR A 165 18.64 11.13 -8.71
C THR A 165 18.78 9.82 -9.48
N ASP A 166 17.74 8.98 -9.46
CA ASP A 166 17.76 7.65 -10.08
C ASP A 166 16.40 7.29 -10.69
N VAL A 167 16.45 6.48 -11.75
CA VAL A 167 15.27 6.00 -12.47
C VAL A 167 15.14 4.49 -12.29
N LEU A 168 14.01 4.04 -11.73
CA LEU A 168 13.68 2.61 -11.64
C LEU A 168 12.88 2.15 -12.86
N SER A 169 11.91 2.97 -13.30
CA SER A 169 11.17 2.76 -14.53
C SER A 169 10.58 4.07 -15.04
N LYS A 170 10.58 4.27 -16.36
CA LYS A 170 10.02 5.46 -17.01
C LYS A 170 9.19 5.02 -18.21
N GLY A 171 7.89 5.32 -18.19
CA GLY A 171 6.99 5.16 -19.32
C GLY A 171 6.24 6.46 -19.60
N ASP A 172 5.31 6.44 -20.55
CA ASP A 172 4.61 7.66 -21.00
C ASP A 172 3.73 8.31 -19.93
N THR A 173 3.13 7.49 -19.06
CA THR A 173 2.15 7.94 -18.06
C THR A 173 2.55 7.62 -16.63
N LYS A 174 3.64 6.90 -16.42
CA LYS A 174 4.11 6.49 -15.09
C LYS A 174 5.63 6.56 -15.01
N PHE A 175 6.11 7.19 -13.96
CA PHE A 175 7.51 7.22 -13.55
C PHE A 175 7.63 6.63 -12.15
N MET A 176 8.67 5.81 -11.95
CA MET A 176 9.11 5.33 -10.64
C MET A 176 10.59 5.60 -10.55
N GLY A 177 11.01 6.39 -9.55
CA GLY A 177 12.41 6.75 -9.37
C GLY A 177 12.78 7.02 -7.92
N VAL A 178 13.90 7.69 -7.76
CA VAL A 178 14.45 8.12 -6.48
C VAL A 178 14.65 9.62 -6.53
N CYS A 179 14.29 10.29 -5.44
CA CYS A 179 14.53 11.71 -5.25
C CYS A 179 15.26 12.01 -3.94
N GLN A 180 15.93 13.15 -3.89
CA GLN A 180 16.60 13.64 -2.69
C GLN A 180 16.28 15.13 -2.52
N LEU A 181 15.99 15.54 -1.28
CA LEU A 181 15.94 16.97 -0.97
C LEU A 181 17.36 17.57 -1.06
N PRO A 182 17.49 18.86 -1.41
CA PRO A 182 18.77 19.55 -1.35
C PRO A 182 19.44 19.37 0.02
N ASN A 183 20.77 19.30 0.03
CA ASN A 183 21.54 19.17 1.27
C ASN A 183 21.13 20.25 2.28
N LYS A 184 21.20 19.89 3.56
CA LYS A 184 20.99 20.84 4.64
C LYS A 184 22.07 21.91 4.65
N GLU A 185 21.79 23.02 5.34
CA GLU A 185 22.74 24.12 5.52
C GLU A 185 24.06 23.68 6.17
N ASP A 186 24.01 22.62 6.99
CA ASP A 186 25.19 22.02 7.63
C ASP A 186 26.02 21.11 6.72
N GLY A 187 25.66 20.99 5.43
CA GLY A 187 26.32 20.14 4.45
C GLY A 187 25.91 18.67 4.49
N THR A 188 25.03 18.25 5.40
CA THR A 188 24.54 16.86 5.45
C THR A 188 23.44 16.61 4.42
N SER A 189 23.52 15.47 3.73
CA SER A 189 22.53 15.07 2.74
C SER A 189 21.29 14.44 3.37
N TYR A 190 20.11 14.71 2.80
CA TYR A 190 18.91 13.96 3.17
C TYR A 190 18.97 12.53 2.63
N PRO A 191 18.29 11.57 3.26
CA PRO A 191 18.15 10.24 2.68
C PRO A 191 17.44 10.31 1.32
N HIS A 192 17.90 9.49 0.40
CA HIS A 192 17.19 9.23 -0.86
C HIS A 192 15.81 8.63 -0.55
N ARG A 193 14.79 9.07 -1.29
CA ARG A 193 13.39 8.67 -1.12
C ARG A 193 12.83 8.17 -2.43
N ARG A 194 11.92 7.20 -2.35
CA ARG A 194 11.16 6.75 -3.50
C ARG A 194 10.15 7.83 -3.90
N ILE A 195 10.02 8.03 -5.20
CA ILE A 195 9.02 8.90 -5.80
C ILE A 195 8.33 8.18 -6.96
N ASP A 196 7.00 8.24 -6.97
CA ASP A 196 6.17 7.74 -8.06
C ASP A 196 5.33 8.88 -8.62
N ILE A 197 5.45 9.12 -9.92
CA ILE A 197 4.72 10.18 -10.62
C ILE A 197 3.79 9.54 -11.64
N ARG A 198 2.49 9.84 -11.53
CA ARG A 198 1.45 9.32 -12.44
C ARG A 198 0.79 10.46 -13.19
N LEU A 199 0.94 10.46 -14.52
CA LEU A 199 0.23 11.37 -15.42
C LEU A 199 -1.14 10.76 -15.77
N ILE A 200 -2.22 11.51 -15.48
CA ILE A 200 -3.61 11.13 -15.76
C ILE A 200 -4.25 12.17 -16.69
N PRO A 201 -5.16 11.77 -17.61
CA PRO A 201 -5.93 12.71 -18.41
C PRO A 201 -6.67 13.74 -17.54
N LYS A 202 -6.59 15.02 -17.89
CA LYS A 202 -7.10 16.11 -17.05
C LYS A 202 -8.60 15.99 -16.76
N ASP A 203 -9.38 15.57 -17.75
CA ASP A 203 -10.82 15.33 -17.65
C ASP A 203 -11.17 14.11 -16.79
N GLN A 204 -10.21 13.22 -16.53
CA GLN A 204 -10.35 12.03 -15.69
C GLN A 204 -9.73 12.22 -14.29
N TYR A 205 -9.35 13.45 -13.93
CA TYR A 205 -8.69 13.78 -12.67
C TYR A 205 -9.39 13.19 -11.45
N TYR A 206 -10.72 13.26 -11.37
CA TYR A 206 -11.47 12.79 -10.20
C TYR A 206 -11.33 11.27 -9.97
N CYS A 207 -11.35 10.47 -11.04
CA CYS A 207 -11.09 9.03 -10.93
C CYS A 207 -9.62 8.76 -10.57
N GLY A 208 -8.70 9.54 -11.15
CA GLY A 208 -7.26 9.43 -10.90
C GLY A 208 -6.89 9.74 -9.45
N VAL A 209 -7.35 10.88 -8.91
CA VAL A 209 -7.07 11.29 -7.54
C VAL A 209 -7.71 10.35 -6.52
N LEU A 210 -8.92 9.84 -6.79
CA LEU A 210 -9.56 8.83 -5.95
C LEU A 210 -8.72 7.55 -5.87
N TYR A 211 -8.21 7.07 -7.02
CA TYR A 211 -7.29 5.95 -7.06
C TYR A 211 -5.98 6.21 -6.31
N PHE A 212 -5.36 7.38 -6.51
CA PHE A 212 -4.03 7.66 -6.00
C PHE A 212 -4.02 8.06 -4.51
N THR A 213 -5.14 8.59 -4.00
CA THR A 213 -5.31 8.87 -2.56
C THR A 213 -5.40 7.58 -1.76
N GLY A 214 -6.11 6.57 -2.30
CA GLY A 214 -6.30 5.30 -1.62
C GLY A 214 -6.96 5.47 -0.23
N SER A 215 -6.59 4.68 0.79
CA SER A 215 -5.58 3.61 0.75
C SER A 215 -5.97 2.47 -0.20
N ASP A 216 -5.03 1.59 -0.52
CA ASP A 216 -5.29 0.49 -1.45
C ASP A 216 -6.43 -0.45 -1.01
N ILE A 217 -6.66 -0.61 0.30
CA ILE A 217 -7.82 -1.34 0.85
C ILE A 217 -9.13 -0.60 0.55
N PHE A 218 -9.15 0.72 0.75
CA PHE A 218 -10.32 1.53 0.43
C PHE A 218 -10.68 1.39 -1.05
N ASN A 219 -9.69 1.51 -1.94
CA ASN A 219 -9.90 1.34 -3.37
C ASN A 219 -10.41 -0.06 -3.74
N LYS A 220 -9.87 -1.13 -3.13
CA LYS A 220 -10.36 -2.49 -3.34
C LYS A 220 -11.82 -2.64 -2.93
N ASN A 221 -12.17 -2.20 -1.72
CA ASN A 221 -13.55 -2.29 -1.21
C ASN A 221 -14.52 -1.48 -2.07
N MET A 222 -14.16 -0.24 -2.44
CA MET A 222 -14.96 0.62 -3.30
C MET A 222 -15.17 0.01 -4.69
N ARG A 223 -14.13 -0.59 -5.29
CA ARG A 223 -14.25 -1.26 -6.59
C ARG A 223 -15.10 -2.53 -6.51
N THR A 224 -14.99 -3.30 -5.43
CA THR A 224 -15.86 -4.46 -5.20
C THR A 224 -17.31 -4.03 -5.07
N HIS A 225 -17.59 -2.99 -4.29
CA HIS A 225 -18.94 -2.46 -4.14
C HIS A 225 -19.50 -1.91 -5.46
N ALA A 226 -18.67 -1.24 -6.27
CA ALA A 226 -19.08 -0.82 -7.60
C ALA A 226 -19.52 -2.01 -8.47
N LEU A 227 -18.80 -3.14 -8.44
CA LEU A 227 -19.18 -4.35 -9.19
C LEU A 227 -20.53 -4.89 -8.73
N GLU A 228 -20.82 -4.89 -7.43
CA GLU A 228 -22.13 -5.29 -6.87
C GLU A 228 -23.26 -4.36 -7.36
N MET A 229 -22.96 -3.08 -7.56
CA MET A 229 -23.90 -2.10 -8.10
C MET A 229 -23.98 -2.11 -9.63
N GLY A 230 -23.29 -3.01 -10.32
CA GLY A 230 -23.30 -3.06 -11.79
C GLY A 230 -22.35 -2.06 -12.46
N PHE A 231 -21.27 -1.65 -11.79
CA PHE A 231 -20.26 -0.72 -12.32
C PHE A 231 -18.83 -1.26 -12.18
N THR A 232 -17.92 -0.81 -13.03
CA THR A 232 -16.47 -1.00 -12.87
C THR A 232 -15.78 0.34 -12.74
N ILE A 233 -14.95 0.51 -11.70
CA ILE A 233 -14.18 1.75 -11.46
C ILE A 233 -12.69 1.46 -11.64
N ASN A 234 -12.01 2.29 -12.43
CA ASN A 234 -10.55 2.34 -12.50
C ASN A 234 -10.03 3.78 -12.30
N GLU A 235 -8.74 4.02 -12.48
CA GLU A 235 -8.13 5.35 -12.34
C GLU A 235 -8.54 6.36 -13.43
N TYR A 236 -9.34 5.93 -14.41
CA TYR A 236 -9.74 6.74 -15.56
C TYR A 236 -11.25 7.04 -15.54
N THR A 237 -12.08 6.03 -15.29
CA THR A 237 -13.54 6.11 -15.44
C THR A 237 -14.28 5.17 -14.49
N ILE A 238 -15.56 5.47 -14.29
CA ILE A 238 -16.60 4.53 -13.83
C ILE A 238 -17.47 4.16 -15.02
N ARG A 239 -17.66 2.87 -15.29
CA ARG A 239 -18.46 2.37 -16.43
C ARG A 239 -19.51 1.36 -15.97
N PRO A 240 -20.70 1.30 -16.58
CA PRO A 240 -21.67 0.24 -16.27
C PRO A 240 -21.17 -1.12 -16.77
N LEU A 241 -21.54 -2.20 -16.07
CA LEU A 241 -21.34 -3.57 -16.52
C LEU A 241 -22.47 -3.92 -17.50
N GLY A 242 -22.11 -4.36 -18.72
CA GLY A 242 -23.07 -4.81 -19.74
C GLY A 242 -23.31 -3.86 -20.92
N VAL A 243 -22.61 -2.73 -20.99
CA VAL A 243 -22.54 -1.90 -22.21
C VAL A 243 -21.17 -2.12 -22.85
N THR A 244 -21.17 -2.93 -23.92
CA THR A 244 -20.10 -2.99 -24.93
C THR A 244 -20.13 -1.76 -25.81
#